data_AF-A0A1L8RB62-F1
#
_entry.id   AF-A0A1L8RB62-F1
#
_cell.length_a   1.000
_cell.length_b   1.000
_cell.length_c   1.000
_cell.angle_alpha   90.00
_cell.angle_beta   90.00
_cell.angle_gamma   90.00
#
_symmetry.space_group_name_H-M   'P 1'
#
loop_
_entity.id
_entity.type
_entity.pdbx_description
1 polymer ?
#
loop_
_entity_poly.entity_id
_entity_poly.type
_entity_poly.pdbx_seq_one_letter_code
_entity_poly.pdbx_strand_id
1 'polypeptide(L)' 'MKDITERYFVSTKTVERVLDSFLKKHVKNNYLPKHLLLDEFKGTSDCEGAMCFIICDADTGKILIS' A
#
# COMPACT_ATOMS: atom_id res chain seq x y z
N MET A 1 6.30 -13.25 2.98
CA MET A 1 7.77 -13.12 2.75
C MET A 1 8.46 -14.46 2.60
N LYS A 2 8.20 -15.45 3.48
CA LYS A 2 8.84 -16.79 3.45
C LYS A 2 8.69 -17.52 2.11
N ASP A 3 7.50 -17.53 1.53
CA ASP A 3 7.26 -18.23 0.25
C ASP A 3 8.10 -17.66 -0.90
N ILE A 4 8.30 -16.35 -0.93
CA ILE A 4 9.12 -15.67 -1.96
C ILE A 4 10.59 -16.00 -1.74
N THR A 5 11.06 -15.97 -0.49
CA THR A 5 12.45 -16.30 -0.18
C THR A 5 12.80 -17.74 -0.53
N GLU A 6 11.90 -18.68 -0.25
CA GLU A 6 12.08 -20.10 -0.56
C GLU A 6 12.04 -20.35 -2.07
N ARG A 7 11.09 -19.74 -2.78
CA ARG A 7 10.95 -19.91 -4.24
C ARG A 7 12.14 -19.37 -5.04
N TYR A 8 12.72 -18.26 -4.60
CA TYR A 8 13.79 -17.57 -5.33
C TYR A 8 15.18 -17.76 -4.68
N PHE A 9 15.29 -18.52 -3.59
CA PHE A 9 16.54 -18.74 -2.84
C PHE A 9 17.26 -17.44 -2.46
N VAL A 10 16.49 -16.44 -2.04
CA VAL A 10 17.00 -15.14 -1.63
C VAL A 10 16.75 -14.89 -0.15
N SER A 11 17.59 -14.05 0.47
CA SER A 11 17.36 -13.63 1.85
C SER A 11 16.07 -12.79 1.97
N THR A 12 15.44 -12.83 3.15
CA THR A 12 14.30 -11.94 3.48
C THR A 12 14.65 -10.47 3.24
N LYS A 13 15.88 -10.07 3.60
CA LYS A 13 16.40 -8.71 3.40
C LYS A 13 16.45 -8.31 1.92
N THR A 14 16.73 -9.25 1.03
CA THR A 14 16.69 -9.00 -0.41
C THR A 14 15.27 -8.70 -0.86
N VAL A 15 14.29 -9.47 -0.39
CA VAL A 15 12.86 -9.27 -0.73
C VAL A 15 12.33 -7.94 -0.18
N GLU A 16 12.62 -7.62 1.09
CA GLU A 16 12.27 -6.33 1.72
C GLU A 16 12.80 -5.15 0.91
N ARG A 17 14.08 -5.17 0.56
CA ARG A 17 14.73 -4.07 -0.16
C ARG A 17 14.16 -3.87 -1.57
N VAL A 18 13.70 -4.95 -2.21
CA VAL A 18 13.00 -4.89 -3.50
C VAL A 18 11.60 -4.30 -3.29
N LEU A 19 10.82 -4.76 -2.30
CA LEU A 19 9.52 -4.18 -1.94
C LEU A 19 9.62 -2.68 -1.64
N ASP A 20 10.60 -2.26 -0.84
CA ASP A 20 10.85 -0.85 -0.50
C ASP A 20 11.10 0.02 -1.73
N SER A 21 11.72 -0.54 -2.78
CA SER A 21 11.97 0.19 -4.03
C SER A 21 10.67 0.53 -4.78
N PHE A 22 9.60 -0.25 -4.58
CA PHE A 22 8.28 0.03 -5.14
C PHE A 22 7.45 0.99 -4.27
N LEU A 23 7.63 0.96 -2.95
CA LEU A 23 6.87 1.81 -2.01
C LEU A 23 7.29 3.28 -2.03
N LYS A 24 8.53 3.60 -2.40
CA LYS A 24 9.06 4.98 -2.50
C LYS A 24 8.41 5.83 -3.60
N LYS A 25 7.46 5.28 -4.37
CA LYS A 25 6.80 5.94 -5.49
C LYS A 25 5.45 6.59 -5.17
N HIS A 26 5.09 6.76 -3.90
CA HIS A 26 3.89 7.52 -3.54
C HIS A 26 4.07 8.99 -3.93
N VAL A 27 3.46 9.34 -5.05
CA VAL A 27 3.48 10.65 -5.68
C VAL A 27 2.85 11.65 -4.73
N LYS A 28 3.54 12.75 -4.46
CA LYS A 28 2.91 13.95 -3.88
C LYS A 28 1.87 14.44 -4.89
N ASN A 29 0.61 14.09 -4.69
CA ASN A 29 -0.47 14.66 -5.47
C ASN A 29 -0.64 16.12 -5.03
N ASN A 30 -0.19 17.05 -5.87
CA ASN A 30 -0.32 18.50 -5.63
C ASN A 30 -1.75 19.01 -5.88
N TYR A 31 -2.71 18.13 -6.19
CA TYR A 31 -4.11 18.47 -6.41
C TYR A 31 -5.01 17.47 -5.69
N LEU A 32 -6.12 17.98 -5.16
CA LEU A 32 -7.18 17.17 -4.57
C LEU A 32 -8.24 16.89 -5.65
N PRO A 33 -8.59 15.62 -5.93
CA PRO A 33 -9.65 15.29 -6.88
C PRO A 33 -11.00 15.90 -6.48
N LYS A 34 -11.84 16.16 -7.47
CA LYS A 34 -13.17 16.77 -7.27
C LYS A 34 -14.14 15.82 -6.58
N HIS A 35 -14.03 14.53 -6.89
CA HIS A 35 -14.86 13.47 -6.34
C HIS A 35 -13.95 12.40 -5.75
N LEU A 36 -14.11 12.15 -4.45
CA LEU A 36 -13.27 11.24 -3.68
C LEU A 36 -14.12 10.08 -3.16
N LEU A 37 -13.63 8.86 -3.35
CA LEU A 37 -14.18 7.66 -2.73
C LEU A 37 -13.30 7.30 -1.53
N LEU A 38 -13.97 7.04 -0.41
CA LEU A 38 -13.35 6.72 0.87
C LEU A 38 -13.98 5.44 1.38
N ASP A 39 -13.14 4.47 1.74
CA ASP A 39 -13.59 3.25 2.40
C ASP A 39 -12.71 2.92 3.60
N GLU A 40 -13.33 2.39 4.65
CA GLU A 40 -12.70 2.01 5.91
C GLU A 40 -12.63 0.49 6.00
N PHE A 41 -11.45 -0.03 6.33
CA PHE A 41 -11.29 -1.45 6.61
C PHE A 41 -10.44 -1.68 7.85
N LYS A 42 -10.75 -2.79 8.54
CA LYS A 42 -9.91 -3.29 9.61
C LYS A 42 -8.67 -3.92 8.98
N GLY A 43 -7.49 -3.46 9.40
CA GLY A 43 -6.22 -4.00 8.96
C GLY A 43 -5.94 -5.41 9.51
N THR A 44 -4.69 -5.69 9.85
CA THR A 44 -4.32 -6.98 10.43
C THR A 44 -4.82 -7.10 11.87
N SER A 45 -5.12 -8.33 12.29
CA SER A 45 -5.54 -8.70 13.65
C SER A 45 -4.56 -8.29 14.75
N ASP A 46 -3.34 -7.91 14.36
CA ASP A 46 -2.19 -7.75 15.23
C ASP A 46 -1.93 -6.27 15.59
N CYS A 47 -2.76 -5.35 15.06
CA CYS A 47 -2.72 -3.93 15.41
C CYS A 47 -3.97 -3.55 16.19
N GLU A 48 -3.82 -3.39 17.50
CA GLU A 48 -4.88 -2.92 18.38
C GLU A 48 -5.28 -1.48 18.01
N GLY A 49 -6.39 -1.34 17.27
CA GLY A 49 -6.98 -0.04 16.94
C GLY A 49 -6.43 0.69 15.71
N ALA A 50 -5.58 0.08 14.88
CA ALA A 50 -5.13 0.69 13.62
C ALA A 50 -6.16 0.45 12.50
N MET A 51 -7.00 1.45 12.27
CA MET A 51 -7.95 1.52 11.18
C MET A 51 -7.24 1.92 9.88
N CYS A 52 -7.50 1.20 8.79
CA CYS A 52 -6.93 1.51 7.49
C CYS A 52 -7.99 2.17 6.59
N PHE A 53 -7.54 3.07 5.72
CA PHE A 53 -8.40 3.77 4.77
C PHE A 53 -7.88 3.55 3.35
N ILE A 54 -8.80 3.29 2.42
CA ILE A 54 -8.51 3.35 0.99
C ILE A 54 -9.14 4.64 0.47
N ILE A 55 -8.32 5.46 -0.19
CA ILE A 55 -8.77 6.70 -0.81
C ILE A 55 -8.57 6.59 -2.32
N CYS A 56 -9.60 6.87 -3.10
CA CYS A 56 -9.56 6.76 -4.55
C CYS A 56 -10.19 8.00 -5.20
N ASP A 57 -9.64 8.43 -6.33
CA ASP A 57 -10.28 9.38 -7.23
C ASP A 57 -11.47 8.69 -7.92
N ALA A 58 -12.67 9.26 -7.78
CA ALA A 58 -13.89 8.66 -8.32
C ALA A 58 -13.94 8.71 -9.85
N ASP A 59 -13.30 9.72 -10.46
CA ASP A 59 -13.35 9.92 -11.90
C ASP A 59 -12.34 9.01 -12.63
N THR A 60 -11.16 8.80 -12.03
CA THR A 60 -10.09 8.01 -12.64
C THR A 60 -9.94 6.60 -12.09
N GLY A 61 -10.54 6.30 -10.94
CA GLY A 61 -10.35 5.02 -10.24
C GLY A 61 -8.94 4.84 -9.67
N LYS A 62 -8.12 5.89 -9.61
CA LYS A 62 -6.76 5.82 -9.06
C LYS A 62 -6.79 5.87 -7.54
N ILE A 63 -6.15 4.89 -6.92
CA ILE A 63 -5.89 4.89 -5.47
C ILE A 63 -4.83 5.96 -5.17
N LEU A 64 -5.16 6.85 -4.24
CA LEU A 64 -4.38 8.03 -3.86
C LEU A 64 -3.51 7.74 -2.63
N ILE A 65 -3.96 6.86 -1.75
CA ILE A 65 -3.26 6.43 -0.53
C ILE A 65 -3.57 4.95 -0.29
N SER A 66 -2.55 4.13 -0.07
CA SER A 66 -2.61 2.77 0.51
C SER A 66 -1.55 2.63 1.59
#